data_AF-A0A1M3BPP7-F1
#
_entry.id   AF-A0A1M3BPP7-F1
#
_cell.length_a   1.000
_cell.length_b   1.000
_cell.length_c   1.000
_cell.angle_alpha   90.00
_cell.angle_beta   90.00
_cell.angle_gamma   90.00
#
_symmetry.space_group_name_H-M   'P 1'
#
loop_
_entity.id
_entity.type
_entity.pdbx_description
1 polymer ?
#
loop_
_entity_poly.entity_id
_entity_poly.type
_entity_poly.pdbx_seq_one_letter_code
_entity_poly.pdbx_strand_id
1 'polypeptide(L)'
;MLGNIGPLEIIVVLIIALIVFGPKRLPELGNSLGKGIREFKDSVTGENKDDDAVEDPAVKTIGEPQATTKPVEPPTTYRVEADEAEVVPDKKA
;
A
#
# COMPACT_ATOMS: atom_id res chain seq x y z
N MET A 1 26.03 -27.38 -29.79
CA MET A 1 24.63 -27.35 -30.26
C MET A 1 23.67 -27.67 -29.10
N LEU A 2 23.85 -27.01 -27.95
CA LEU A 2 22.96 -27.03 -26.80
C LEU A 2 22.88 -25.55 -26.42
N GLY A 3 21.97 -24.82 -27.05
CA GLY A 3 20.68 -24.63 -26.42
C GLY A 3 20.76 -23.34 -25.61
N ASN A 4 20.99 -22.23 -26.31
CA ASN A 4 20.76 -20.90 -25.75
C ASN A 4 19.25 -20.77 -25.65
N ILE A 5 18.64 -21.32 -24.60
CA ILE A 5 17.27 -20.98 -24.24
C ILE A 5 17.31 -19.49 -23.91
N GLY A 6 16.97 -18.69 -24.91
CA GLY A 6 17.01 -17.26 -24.79
C GLY A 6 15.84 -16.80 -23.90
N PRO A 7 15.90 -15.54 -23.45
CA PRO A 7 14.73 -14.88 -22.87
C PRO A 7 13.48 -15.01 -23.75
N LEU A 8 13.66 -15.11 -25.08
CA LEU A 8 12.58 -15.27 -26.06
C LEU A 8 11.87 -16.63 -25.93
N GLU A 9 12.59 -17.75 -25.90
CA GLU A 9 11.98 -19.07 -25.66
C GLU A 9 11.22 -19.13 -24.33
N ILE A 10 11.77 -18.53 -23.26
CA ILE A 10 11.09 -18.46 -21.95
C ILE A 10 9.77 -17.70 -22.07
N ILE A 11 9.74 -16.58 -22.80
CA ILE A 11 8.51 -15.80 -23.02
C ILE A 11 7.45 -16.63 -23.76
N VAL A 12 7.84 -17.39 -24.78
CA VAL A 12 6.90 -18.25 -25.53
C VAL A 12 6.27 -19.29 -24.61
N VAL A 13 7.07 -19.96 -23.76
CA VAL A 13 6.56 -20.92 -22.78
C VAL A 13 5.65 -20.24 -21.75
N LEU A 14 6.02 -19.05 -21.27
CA LEU A 14 5.19 -18.27 -20.35
C LEU A 14 3.83 -17.92 -20.96
N ILE A 15 3.76 -17.54 -22.24
CA ILE A 15 2.48 -17.25 -22.91
C ILE A 15 1.58 -18.51 -22.92
N ILE A 16 2.14 -19.68 -23.22
CA ILE A 16 1.37 -20.93 -23.22
C ILE A 16 0.89 -21.25 -21.79
N ALA A 17 1.76 -21.13 -20.80
CA ALA A 17 1.41 -21.32 -19.40
C ALA A 17 0.34 -20.33 -18.93
N LEU A 18 0.41 -19.08 -19.38
CA LEU A 18 -0.58 -18.03 -19.11
C LEU A 18 -1.95 -18.32 -19.71
N ILE A 19 -2.01 -18.98 -20.86
CA ILE A 19 -3.29 -19.41 -21.45
C ILE A 19 -3.91 -20.53 -20.62
N VAL A 20 -3.09 -21.48 -20.14
CA VAL A 20 -3.56 -22.63 -19.33
C VAL A 20 -3.96 -22.19 -17.92
N PHE A 21 -3.11 -21.43 -17.24
CA PHE A 21 -3.31 -21.03 -15.84
C PHE A 21 -4.05 -19.70 -15.69
N GLY A 22 -4.00 -18.83 -16.69
CA GLY A 22 -4.53 -17.47 -16.66
C GLY A 22 -3.53 -16.44 -16.11
N PRO A 23 -3.49 -15.21 -16.66
CA PRO A 23 -2.56 -14.16 -16.21
C PRO A 23 -2.80 -13.66 -14.79
N LYS A 24 -4.02 -13.85 -14.26
CA LYS A 24 -4.35 -13.48 -12.88
C LYS A 24 -3.79 -14.47 -11.85
N ARG A 25 -3.49 -15.72 -12.25
CA ARG A 25 -3.06 -16.76 -11.31
C ARG A 25 -1.57 -16.80 -11.08
N LEU A 26 -0.75 -16.37 -12.04
CA LEU A 26 0.70 -16.21 -11.82
C LEU A 26 1.06 -15.27 -10.66
N PRO A 27 0.49 -14.05 -10.54
CA PRO A 27 0.82 -13.18 -9.40
C PRO A 27 0.30 -13.73 -8.08
N GLU A 28 -0.86 -14.40 -8.07
CA GLU A 28 -1.42 -15.06 -6.87
C GLU A 28 -0.51 -16.20 -6.36
N LEU A 29 -0.06 -17.07 -7.28
CA LEU A 29 0.89 -18.15 -6.98
C LEU A 29 2.28 -17.61 -6.63
N GLY A 30 2.75 -16.57 -7.31
CA GLY A 30 4.03 -15.92 -7.03
C GLY A 30 4.05 -15.24 -5.66
N ASN A 31 2.95 -14.58 -5.26
CA ASN A 31 2.84 -13.94 -3.94
C ASN A 31 2.88 -14.97 -2.80
N SER A 32 2.20 -16.10 -2.94
CA SER A 32 2.22 -17.17 -1.93
C SER A 32 3.56 -17.90 -1.87
N LEU A 33 4.12 -18.28 -3.02
CA LEU A 33 5.45 -18.89 -3.12
C LEU A 33 6.55 -17.96 -2.62
N GLY A 34 6.47 -16.67 -2.96
CA GLY A 34 7.44 -15.66 -2.56
C GLY A 34 7.49 -15.44 -1.04
N LYS A 35 6.32 -15.43 -0.38
CA LYS A 35 6.22 -15.39 1.08
C LYS A 35 6.87 -16.63 1.70
N GLY A 36 6.53 -17.82 1.21
CA GLY A 36 7.12 -19.07 1.72
C GLY A 36 8.64 -19.15 1.51
N ILE A 37 9.15 -18.72 0.35
CA ILE A 37 10.60 -18.65 0.08
C ILE A 37 11.28 -17.60 0.97
N ARG A 38 10.64 -16.45 1.23
CA ARG A 38 11.15 -15.41 2.14
C ARG A 38 11.29 -15.98 3.55
N GLU A 39 10.22 -16.55 4.10
CA GLU A 39 10.20 -17.18 5.43
C GLU A 39 11.21 -18.34 5.54
N PHE A 40 11.33 -19.16 4.49
CA PHE A 40 12.32 -20.23 4.42
C PHE A 40 13.75 -19.67 4.45
N LYS A 41 14.05 -18.65 3.64
CA LYS A 41 15.37 -18.00 3.61
C LYS A 41 15.70 -17.38 4.96
N ASP A 42 14.74 -16.71 5.59
CA ASP A 42 14.91 -16.01 6.86
C ASP A 42 15.18 -17.01 8.00
N SER A 43 14.47 -18.15 7.99
CA SER A 43 14.71 -19.27 8.93
C SER A 43 16.07 -19.94 8.73
N VAL A 44 16.53 -20.09 7.49
CA VAL A 44 17.82 -20.71 7.16
C VAL A 44 19.00 -19.77 7.45
N THR A 45 18.82 -18.47 7.25
CA THR A 45 19.88 -17.46 7.41
C THR A 45 19.92 -16.88 8.82
N GLY A 46 18.89 -17.10 9.64
CA GLY A 46 18.77 -16.56 10.99
C GLY A 46 18.53 -15.04 11.04
N GLU A 47 18.14 -14.45 9.91
CA GLU A 47 17.91 -13.01 9.77
C GLU A 47 16.42 -12.74 9.96
N ASN A 48 16.01 -12.47 11.20
CA ASN A 48 14.63 -12.08 11.53
C ASN A 48 14.41 -10.63 11.09
N LYS A 49 13.96 -10.42 9.86
CA LYS A 49 13.46 -9.13 9.37
C LYS A 49 11.94 -9.09 9.53
N ASP A 50 11.52 -8.77 10.74
CA ASP A 50 10.14 -8.44 11.08
C ASP A 50 9.78 -7.07 10.50
N ASP A 51 9.52 -7.00 9.19
CA ASP A 51 9.00 -5.80 8.53
C ASP A 51 7.78 -6.15 7.67
N ASP A 52 6.64 -5.81 8.25
CA ASP A 52 5.45 -5.15 7.72
C ASP A 52 4.62 -5.70 6.55
N ALA A 53 3.32 -5.51 6.76
CA ALA A 53 2.21 -5.77 5.87
C ALA A 53 2.43 -5.20 4.47
N VAL A 54 2.42 -6.07 3.48
CA VAL A 54 2.05 -5.67 2.12
C VAL A 54 0.53 -5.82 2.05
N GLU A 55 -0.14 -4.68 2.21
CA GLU A 55 -1.55 -4.48 1.93
C GLU A 55 -1.93 -5.10 0.57
N ASP A 56 -3.09 -5.73 0.56
CA ASP A 56 -3.74 -6.33 -0.59
C ASP A 56 -3.90 -5.32 -1.75
N PRO A 57 -3.30 -5.53 -2.94
CA PRO A 57 -3.54 -4.67 -4.09
C PRO A 57 -4.74 -5.17 -4.93
N ALA A 58 -5.83 -5.59 -4.29
CA ALA A 58 -7.02 -6.08 -4.98
C ALA A 58 -8.35 -5.46 -4.53
N VAL A 59 -8.36 -4.22 -4.04
CA VAL A 59 -9.57 -3.35 -4.13
C VAL A 59 -9.17 -1.91 -4.49
N LYS A 60 -8.95 -1.66 -5.78
CA LYS A 60 -9.25 -0.33 -6.35
C LYS A 60 -10.05 -0.52 -7.63
N THR A 61 -11.35 -0.73 -7.42
CA THR A 61 -12.42 -0.55 -8.40
C THR A 61 -12.16 0.68 -9.25
N ILE A 62 -12.03 0.48 -10.56
CA ILE A 62 -12.25 1.52 -11.56
C ILE A 62 -13.77 1.71 -11.59
N GLY A 63 -14.25 2.86 -11.11
CA GLY A 63 -15.69 3.18 -11.07
C GLY A 63 -15.94 4.58 -10.48
N GLU A 64 -16.05 5.56 -11.38
CA GLU A 64 -16.64 6.89 -11.27
C GLU A 64 -16.21 7.90 -10.17
N PRO A 65 -15.79 9.13 -10.57
CA PRO A 65 -15.55 10.25 -9.67
C PRO A 65 -16.89 10.80 -9.18
N GLN A 66 -17.31 10.37 -7.99
CA GLN A 66 -18.38 11.07 -7.29
C GLN A 66 -17.84 12.42 -6.77
N ALA A 67 -18.24 13.47 -7.48
CA ALA A 67 -18.26 14.81 -6.96
C ALA A 67 -19.14 14.84 -5.70
N THR A 68 -18.52 15.08 -4.54
CA THR A 68 -19.20 15.75 -3.43
C THR A 68 -18.20 16.65 -2.75
N THR A 69 -18.41 17.94 -2.96
CA THR A 69 -17.79 19.07 -2.30
C THR A 69 -17.81 18.91 -0.78
N LYS A 70 -16.64 18.85 -0.15
CA LYS A 70 -16.44 19.42 1.19
C LYS A 70 -15.34 20.48 1.09
N PRO A 71 -15.69 21.77 1.21
CA PRO A 71 -14.73 22.87 1.18
C PRO A 71 -13.67 22.72 2.26
N VAL A 72 -12.44 23.00 1.86
CA VAL A 72 -11.27 23.19 2.69
C VAL A 72 -11.55 24.34 3.67
N GLU A 73 -11.72 24.04 4.96
CA GLU A 73 -11.61 25.04 6.02
C GLU A 73 -10.11 25.22 6.36
N PRO A 74 -9.52 26.41 6.13
CA PRO A 74 -8.11 26.66 6.43
C PRO A 74 -7.86 26.81 7.94
N PRO A 75 -6.69 26.38 8.43
CA PRO A 75 -6.34 26.47 9.85
C PRO A 75 -5.97 27.90 10.28
N THR A 76 -6.41 28.21 11.50
CA THR A 76 -5.83 29.16 12.46
C THR A 76 -6.11 30.66 12.25
N THR A 77 -7.19 31.10 12.90
CA THR A 77 -7.44 32.48 13.33
C THR A 77 -6.23 33.08 14.06
N TYR A 78 -5.67 34.14 13.50
CA TYR A 78 -4.81 35.08 14.23
C TYR A 78 -5.68 35.89 15.19
N ARG A 79 -5.58 35.59 16.49
CA ARG A 79 -6.18 36.41 17.54
C ARG A 79 -5.26 37.61 17.79
N VAL A 80 -5.71 38.79 17.37
CA VAL A 80 -5.07 40.07 17.66
C VAL A 80 -5.20 40.35 19.16
N GLU A 81 -4.04 40.58 19.78
CA GLU A 81 -3.88 41.17 21.10
C GLU A 81 -4.25 42.66 21.01
N ALA A 82 -5.39 43.03 21.59
CA ALA A 82 -5.82 44.38 21.94
C ALA A 82 -6.60 44.20 23.25
N ASP A 83 -5.96 44.47 24.38
CA ASP A 83 -5.98 45.76 25.08
C ASP A 83 -7.26 45.95 25.90
N GLU A 84 -7.00 46.18 27.19
CA GLU A 84 -7.83 46.79 28.23
C GLU A 84 -9.17 46.19 28.73
N ALA A 85 -9.43 46.56 30.00
CA ALA A 85 -10.56 46.28 30.89
C ALA A 85 -10.60 44.86 31.51
N GLU A 86 -9.93 44.61 32.64
CA GLU A 86 -10.31 45.01 34.01
C GLU A 86 -11.58 44.32 34.55
N VAL A 87 -11.47 43.86 35.80
CA VAL A 87 -12.50 43.41 36.76
C VAL A 87 -12.72 41.88 36.89
N VAL A 88 -11.90 41.31 37.77
CA VAL A 88 -12.11 40.12 38.64
C VAL A 88 -12.84 40.61 39.92
N PRO A 89 -13.48 39.78 40.77
CA PRO A 89 -14.30 38.57 40.62
C PRO A 89 -15.70 38.72 41.28
N ASP A 90 -16.68 37.89 40.90
CA ASP A 90 -17.85 37.62 41.75
C ASP A 90 -17.93 36.11 42.01
N LYS A 91 -17.83 35.75 43.30
CA LYS A 91 -18.47 34.59 43.96
C LYS A 91 -18.02 34.56 45.42
N LYS A 92 -18.73 35.34 46.23
CA LYS A 92 -18.90 35.12 47.67
C LYS A 92 -19.96 34.02 47.86
N ALA A 93 -19.65 33.12 48.80
CA ALA A 93 -20.57 32.28 49.59
C ALA A 93 -21.40 31.20 48.85
#